data_AF-A0A0C9XVL5-F1
#
_entry.id   AF-A0A0C9XVL5-F1
#
_cell.length_a   1.000
_cell.length_b   1.000
_cell.length_c   1.000
_cell.angle_alpha   90.00
_cell.angle_beta   90.00
_cell.angle_gamma   90.00
#
_symmetry.space_group_name_H-M   'P 1'
#
loop_
_entity.id
_entity.type
_entity.pdbx_description
1 polymer ?
#
loop_
_entity_poly.entity_id
_entity_poly.type
_entity_poly.pdbx_seq_one_letter_code
_entity_poly.pdbx_strand_id
1 'polypeptide(L)'
;MHAIFAFIGTEYQQGFYFNNGSDHWGFRTNFPERLKEILMSTEASEVLGVYGGIHGSYVMRTIHDVYYTRGLSPELEASGIRLYASGGIGAWCCIYEDGRFFGKNLHETLIQKLIQVGTDNIRTISLGKEADSWAITFITARRNRAYEHNNIPIPLVNKIASMSSDESSNPRRPIVCF
;
A
#
# COMPACT_ATOMS: atom_id res chain seq x y z
N MET A 1 12.87 -7.16 10.95
CA MET A 1 12.08 -7.86 9.91
C MET A 1 10.78 -7.10 9.73
N HIS A 2 10.66 -6.36 8.62
CA HIS A 2 9.47 -5.57 8.30
C HIS A 2 8.47 -6.50 7.62
N ALA A 3 7.32 -6.70 8.24
CA ALA A 3 6.25 -7.41 7.59
C ALA A 3 5.60 -6.44 6.59
N ILE A 4 5.78 -6.74 5.30
CA ILE A 4 5.21 -5.96 4.20
C ILE A 4 3.89 -6.58 3.85
N PHE A 5 2.88 -5.74 3.77
CA PHE A 5 1.56 -6.13 3.37
C PHE A 5 1.19 -5.20 2.22
N ALA A 6 0.66 -5.74 1.15
CA ALA A 6 0.23 -4.96 0.01
C ALA A 6 -1.01 -5.63 -0.53
N PHE A 7 -2.02 -4.81 -0.81
CA PHE A 7 -3.20 -5.26 -1.52
C PHE A 7 -3.15 -4.69 -2.92
N ILE A 8 -3.40 -5.55 -3.89
CA ILE A 8 -3.47 -5.21 -5.30
C ILE A 8 -4.88 -5.62 -5.72
N GLY A 9 -5.78 -4.65 -5.90
CA GLY A 9 -7.14 -4.93 -6.33
C GLY A 9 -7.21 -5.43 -7.77
N THR A 10 -8.17 -6.32 -8.06
CA THR A 10 -8.68 -6.50 -9.42
C THR A 10 -10.04 -5.81 -9.53
N GLU A 11 -10.49 -5.55 -10.77
CA GLU A 11 -11.76 -4.87 -11.04
C GLU A 11 -12.99 -5.59 -10.45
N TYR A 12 -12.87 -6.89 -10.15
CA TYR A 12 -14.02 -7.73 -9.81
C TYR A 12 -13.88 -8.58 -8.54
N GLN A 13 -12.69 -8.96 -8.09
CA GLN A 13 -12.56 -9.87 -6.93
C GLN A 13 -11.24 -9.68 -6.16
N GLN A 14 -11.37 -9.53 -4.84
CA GLN A 14 -10.41 -9.86 -3.78
C GLN A 14 -8.95 -9.43 -4.02
N GLY A 15 -8.47 -8.46 -3.25
CA GLY A 15 -7.04 -8.15 -3.27
C GLY A 15 -6.20 -9.09 -2.43
N PHE A 16 -4.90 -8.95 -2.69
CA PHE A 16 -3.87 -9.81 -2.11
C PHE A 16 -3.41 -9.31 -0.76
N TYR A 17 -2.68 -10.16 -0.08
CA TYR A 17 -1.98 -9.85 1.14
C TYR A 17 -0.64 -10.58 1.05
N PHE A 18 0.39 -9.92 1.52
CA PHE A 18 1.68 -10.56 1.77
C PHE A 18 1.95 -10.47 3.26
N ASN A 19 2.61 -11.47 3.82
CA ASN A 19 3.12 -11.40 5.18
C ASN A 19 4.46 -12.09 5.23
N ASN A 20 5.46 -11.35 5.68
CA ASN A 20 6.80 -11.86 5.95
C ASN A 20 6.97 -12.25 7.45
N GLY A 21 5.89 -12.61 8.14
CA GLY A 21 5.89 -13.08 9.53
C GLY A 21 6.11 -14.60 9.65
N SER A 22 6.19 -15.28 8.52
CA SER A 22 6.53 -16.70 8.34
C SER A 22 7.27 -16.80 7.01
N ASP A 23 8.20 -17.74 6.86
CA ASP A 23 9.10 -17.93 5.70
C ASP A 23 8.40 -18.25 4.34
N HIS A 24 7.12 -17.91 4.18
CA HIS A 24 6.26 -18.34 3.09
C HIS A 24 5.35 -17.19 2.61
N TRP A 25 5.35 -16.95 1.31
CA TRP A 25 4.39 -16.07 0.65
C TRP A 25 3.03 -16.76 0.50
N GLY A 26 1.98 -16.17 1.06
CA GLY A 26 0.60 -16.66 0.89
C GLY A 26 -0.08 -15.99 -0.29
N PHE A 27 -0.08 -16.63 -1.48
CA PHE A 27 -0.79 -16.10 -2.65
C PHE A 27 -2.27 -16.51 -2.63
N ARG A 28 -3.20 -15.56 -2.81
CA ARG A 28 -4.62 -15.84 -3.12
C ARG A 28 -4.90 -15.69 -4.61
N THR A 29 -6.10 -16.07 -5.05
CA THR A 29 -6.55 -16.12 -6.46
C THR A 29 -6.41 -14.78 -7.20
N ASN A 30 -6.04 -14.81 -8.49
CA ASN A 30 -5.87 -13.68 -9.44
C ASN A 30 -4.58 -12.84 -9.31
N PHE A 31 -3.55 -13.43 -8.71
CA PHE A 31 -2.27 -12.77 -8.46
C PHE A 31 -1.55 -12.40 -9.77
N PRO A 32 -0.91 -11.22 -9.90
CA PRO A 32 -0.06 -10.92 -11.06
C PRO A 32 1.10 -11.91 -11.15
N GLU A 33 1.04 -12.90 -12.06
CA GLU A 33 2.03 -13.99 -12.15
C GLU A 33 3.48 -13.47 -12.18
N ARG A 34 3.73 -12.35 -12.87
CA ARG A 34 5.06 -11.73 -12.87
C ARG A 34 5.55 -11.30 -11.48
N LEU A 35 4.68 -10.71 -10.67
CA LEU A 35 5.04 -10.34 -9.29
C LEU A 35 5.31 -11.60 -8.44
N LYS A 36 4.69 -12.73 -8.78
CA LYS A 36 4.81 -13.98 -8.00
C LYS A 36 6.17 -14.58 -8.25
N GLU A 37 6.57 -14.65 -9.52
CA GLU A 37 7.92 -15.05 -9.92
C GLU A 37 8.98 -14.19 -9.21
N ILE A 38 8.80 -12.87 -9.19
CA ILE A 38 9.73 -11.94 -8.53
C ILE A 38 9.80 -12.24 -7.03
N LEU A 39 8.67 -12.35 -6.34
CA LEU A 39 8.65 -12.59 -4.90
C LEU A 39 9.18 -13.98 -4.53
N MET A 40 8.92 -15.00 -5.36
CA MET A 40 9.45 -16.35 -5.15
C MET A 40 10.97 -16.43 -5.39
N SER A 41 11.56 -15.47 -6.10
CA SER A 41 12.99 -15.38 -6.38
C SER A 41 13.73 -14.33 -5.55
N THR A 42 13.02 -13.53 -4.76
CA THR A 42 13.60 -12.49 -3.90
C THR A 42 13.55 -12.95 -2.44
N GLU A 43 14.66 -12.82 -1.72
CA GLU A 43 14.64 -13.11 -0.28
C GLU A 43 13.70 -12.12 0.42
N ALA A 44 12.86 -12.62 1.33
CA ALA A 44 11.86 -11.78 1.97
C ALA A 44 12.48 -10.67 2.85
N SER A 45 13.71 -10.88 3.35
CA SER A 45 14.56 -9.90 4.04
C SER A 45 14.97 -8.73 3.15
N GLU A 46 15.05 -8.94 1.83
CA GLU A 46 15.47 -7.95 0.86
C GLU A 46 14.32 -7.07 0.40
N VAL A 47 13.06 -7.47 0.60
CA VAL A 47 11.93 -6.65 0.19
C VAL A 47 11.75 -5.52 1.21
N LEU A 48 11.76 -4.27 0.74
CA LEU A 48 11.50 -3.07 1.55
C LEU A 48 10.03 -2.66 1.51
N GLY A 49 9.41 -2.80 0.35
CA GLY A 49 8.01 -2.46 0.15
C GLY A 49 7.44 -3.12 -1.09
N VAL A 50 6.17 -3.48 -1.00
CA VAL A 50 5.33 -3.80 -2.15
C VAL A 50 4.12 -2.89 -2.00
N TYR A 51 3.82 -2.18 -3.07
CA TYR A 51 2.73 -1.22 -3.15
C TYR A 51 1.86 -1.64 -4.30
N GLY A 52 0.55 -1.64 -4.09
CA GLY A 52 -0.41 -2.16 -5.03
C GLY A 52 -1.46 -1.15 -5.41
N GLY A 53 -2.17 -1.47 -6.48
CA GLY A 53 -3.41 -0.81 -6.83
C GLY A 53 -4.22 -1.63 -7.81
N ILE A 54 -5.25 -1.02 -8.36
CA ILE A 54 -6.19 -1.73 -9.21
C ILE A 54 -5.54 -2.27 -10.50
N HIS A 55 -6.21 -3.22 -11.16
CA HIS A 55 -5.76 -3.86 -12.41
C HIS A 55 -4.40 -4.56 -12.33
N GLY A 56 -3.99 -5.00 -11.14
CA GLY A 56 -2.72 -5.69 -10.98
C GLY A 56 -1.51 -4.76 -11.01
N SER A 57 -1.70 -3.45 -10.81
CA SER A 57 -0.61 -2.48 -10.75
C SER A 57 0.17 -2.62 -9.44
N TYR A 58 1.48 -2.47 -9.53
CA TYR A 58 2.36 -2.55 -8.37
C TYR A 58 3.67 -1.80 -8.55
N VAL A 59 4.27 -1.45 -7.42
CA VAL A 59 5.68 -1.07 -7.27
C VAL A 59 6.25 -1.90 -6.13
N MET A 60 7.30 -2.67 -6.40
CA MET A 60 8.07 -3.40 -5.39
C MET A 60 9.47 -2.84 -5.35
N ARG A 61 9.98 -2.60 -4.13
CA ARG A 61 11.31 -2.09 -3.85
C ARG A 61 12.08 -3.08 -3.00
N THR A 62 13.36 -3.29 -3.31
CA THR A 62 14.29 -4.07 -2.48
C THR A 62 15.30 -3.19 -1.74
N ILE A 63 16.03 -3.76 -0.77
CA ILE A 63 17.14 -3.11 -0.05
C ILE A 63 18.30 -2.70 -0.95
N HIS A 64 18.37 -3.28 -2.15
CA HIS A 64 19.41 -3.00 -3.15
C HIS A 64 18.97 -1.93 -4.16
N ASP A 65 17.92 -1.16 -3.84
CA ASP A 65 17.30 -0.17 -4.73
C ASP A 65 16.91 -0.73 -6.11
N VAL A 66 16.53 -2.02 -6.14
CA VAL A 66 15.92 -2.64 -7.31
C VAL A 66 14.41 -2.42 -7.24
N TYR A 67 13.85 -1.95 -8.35
CA TYR A 67 12.42 -1.68 -8.48
C TYR A 67 11.77 -2.59 -9.52
N TYR A 68 10.66 -3.20 -9.14
CA TYR A 68 9.79 -3.93 -10.05
C TYR A 68 8.44 -3.25 -10.12
N THR A 69 8.00 -2.93 -11.34
CA THR A 69 6.79 -2.12 -11.52
C THR A 69 5.87 -2.71 -12.57
N ARG A 70 4.56 -2.55 -12.36
CA ARG A 70 3.52 -2.74 -13.38
C ARG A 70 2.49 -1.65 -13.21
N GLY A 71 2.11 -0.97 -14.30
CA GLY A 71 1.10 0.08 -14.26
C GLY A 71 1.51 1.33 -13.47
N LEU A 72 2.81 1.55 -13.26
CA LEU A 72 3.32 2.83 -12.77
C LEU A 72 2.95 3.92 -13.77
N SER A 73 2.50 5.07 -13.26
CA SER A 73 2.22 6.23 -14.11
C SER A 73 3.46 6.62 -14.92
N PRO A 74 3.35 6.89 -16.24
CA PRO A 74 4.51 7.22 -17.08
C PRO A 74 5.21 8.52 -16.67
N GLU A 75 4.54 9.33 -15.84
CA GLU A 75 5.07 10.58 -15.29
C GLU A 75 5.99 10.35 -14.07
N LEU A 76 6.10 9.11 -13.57
CA LEU A 76 6.84 8.78 -12.36
C LEU A 76 8.12 8.00 -12.64
N GLU A 77 9.18 8.37 -11.93
CA GLU A 77 10.38 7.56 -11.79
C GLU A 77 10.22 6.62 -10.60
N ALA A 78 10.48 5.32 -10.79
CA ALA A 78 10.37 4.33 -9.72
C ALA A 78 11.40 4.56 -8.59
N SER A 79 12.59 5.05 -8.96
CA SER A 79 13.69 5.34 -8.04
C SER A 79 13.23 6.29 -6.94
N GLY A 80 13.48 5.93 -5.68
CA GLY A 80 13.10 6.74 -4.53
C GLY A 80 11.61 6.73 -4.18
N ILE A 81 10.76 5.95 -4.86
CA ILE A 81 9.37 5.75 -4.41
C ILE A 81 9.38 5.00 -3.07
N ARG A 82 8.83 5.66 -2.05
CA ARG A 82 8.59 5.10 -0.72
C ARG A 82 7.19 4.52 -0.57
N LEU A 83 6.20 5.11 -1.22
CA LEU A 83 4.81 4.64 -1.23
C LEU A 83 4.20 4.91 -2.59
N TYR A 84 3.36 3.99 -3.05
CA TYR A 84 2.60 4.15 -4.28
C TYR A 84 1.18 3.59 -4.08
N ALA A 85 0.20 4.22 -4.71
CA ALA A 85 -1.13 3.65 -4.85
C ALA A 85 -1.76 4.11 -6.15
N SER A 86 -2.54 3.22 -6.76
CA SER A 86 -3.32 3.47 -7.97
C SER A 86 -4.75 2.96 -7.75
N GLY A 87 -5.70 3.84 -8.03
CA GLY A 87 -7.13 3.59 -7.91
C GLY A 87 -7.81 3.57 -9.27
N GLY A 88 -9.14 3.49 -9.25
CA GLY A 88 -9.98 3.64 -10.45
C GLY A 88 -9.84 5.01 -11.08
N ILE A 89 -10.49 5.20 -12.22
CA ILE A 89 -10.61 6.50 -12.91
C ILE A 89 -9.27 7.23 -13.16
N GLY A 90 -8.17 6.47 -13.25
CA GLY A 90 -6.82 7.02 -13.43
C GLY A 90 -6.26 7.72 -12.20
N ALA A 91 -6.83 7.51 -11.01
CA ALA A 91 -6.30 8.03 -9.76
C ALA A 91 -4.99 7.33 -9.39
N TRP A 92 -4.00 8.11 -9.00
CA TRP A 92 -2.75 7.57 -8.45
C TRP A 92 -2.08 8.58 -7.55
N CYS A 93 -1.25 8.08 -6.65
CA CYS A 93 -0.38 8.90 -5.84
C CYS A 93 0.93 8.17 -5.52
N CYS A 94 1.96 8.95 -5.23
CA CYS A 94 3.21 8.44 -4.72
C CYS A 94 3.79 9.38 -3.67
N ILE A 95 4.55 8.80 -2.76
CA ILE A 95 5.39 9.53 -1.82
C ILE A 95 6.82 9.02 -2.01
N TYR A 96 7.75 9.93 -2.19
CA TYR A 96 9.17 9.64 -2.32
C TYR A 96 9.85 9.55 -0.93
N GLU A 97 11.05 8.95 -0.90
CA GLU A 97 11.88 8.85 0.31
C GLU A 97 12.26 10.22 0.89
N ASP A 98 12.34 11.25 0.04
CA ASP A 98 12.58 12.64 0.43
C ASP A 98 11.32 13.38 0.92
N GLY A 99 10.20 12.67 1.04
CA GLY A 99 8.93 13.21 1.53
C GLY A 99 8.08 13.90 0.47
N ARG A 100 8.58 14.08 -0.77
CA ARG A 100 7.79 14.67 -1.87
C ARG A 100 6.58 13.80 -2.19
N PHE A 101 5.46 14.46 -2.42
CA PHE A 101 4.20 13.82 -2.79
C PHE A 101 3.72 14.30 -4.15
N PHE A 102 3.29 13.35 -4.97
CA PHE A 102 2.63 13.61 -6.25
C PHE A 102 1.37 12.76 -6.35
N GLY A 103 0.37 13.28 -7.04
CA GLY A 103 -0.82 12.51 -7.33
C GLY A 103 -1.72 13.16 -8.36
N LYS A 104 -2.64 12.36 -8.89
CA LYS A 104 -3.58 12.71 -9.95
C LYS A 104 -4.94 12.13 -9.63
N ASN A 105 -6.00 12.87 -9.95
CA ASN A 105 -7.40 12.48 -9.75
C ASN A 105 -7.68 11.99 -8.31
N LEU A 106 -7.02 12.60 -7.32
CA LEU A 106 -7.24 12.27 -5.92
C LEU A 106 -8.42 13.07 -5.37
N HIS A 107 -9.25 12.40 -4.57
CA HIS A 107 -10.31 13.08 -3.86
C HIS A 107 -9.77 14.06 -2.83
N GLU A 108 -10.47 15.19 -2.66
CA GLU A 108 -10.03 16.28 -1.80
C GLU A 108 -9.82 15.83 -0.35
N THR A 109 -10.67 14.93 0.16
CA THR A 109 -10.56 14.43 1.54
C THR A 109 -9.25 13.68 1.79
N LEU A 110 -8.72 12.97 0.79
CA LEU A 110 -7.40 12.34 0.90
C LEU A 110 -6.28 13.37 0.90
N ILE A 111 -6.35 14.38 0.01
CA ILE A 111 -5.35 15.44 -0.08
C ILE A 111 -5.27 16.20 1.25
N GLN A 112 -6.41 16.63 1.78
CA GLN A 112 -6.50 17.29 3.08
C GLN A 112 -5.91 16.41 4.18
N LYS A 113 -6.16 15.10 4.12
CA LYS A 113 -5.63 14.17 5.12
C LYS A 113 -4.11 14.03 5.07
N LEU A 114 -3.54 13.93 3.86
CA LEU A 114 -2.10 13.86 3.67
C LEU A 114 -1.39 15.13 4.16
N ILE A 115 -2.00 16.30 3.93
CA ILE A 115 -1.51 17.58 4.45
C ILE A 115 -1.59 17.59 5.98
N GLN A 116 -2.73 17.19 6.56
CA GLN A 116 -2.93 17.18 8.02
C GLN A 116 -1.91 16.28 8.74
N VAL A 117 -1.65 15.09 8.17
CA VAL A 117 -0.80 14.08 8.78
C VAL A 117 0.69 14.35 8.51
N GLY A 118 1.01 14.93 7.35
CA GLY A 118 2.38 15.04 6.84
C GLY A 118 2.84 13.73 6.21
N THR A 119 3.43 13.81 5.01
CA THR A 119 3.80 12.65 4.18
C THR A 119 4.75 11.70 4.90
N ASP A 120 5.69 12.21 5.70
CA ASP A 120 6.64 11.43 6.51
C ASP A 120 5.97 10.52 7.54
N ASN A 121 4.77 10.89 8.00
CA ASN A 121 4.02 10.10 8.96
C ASN A 121 3.14 9.04 8.30
N ILE A 122 2.91 9.15 6.98
CA ILE A 122 2.18 8.14 6.22
C ILE A 122 3.00 6.87 6.15
N ARG A 123 2.35 5.75 6.50
CA ARG A 123 2.92 4.41 6.41
C ARG A 123 2.34 3.65 5.24
N THR A 124 1.09 3.92 4.90
CA THR A 124 0.39 3.25 3.81
C THR A 124 -0.62 4.17 3.17
N ILE A 125 -0.84 3.95 1.88
CA ILE A 125 -1.87 4.64 1.12
C ILE A 125 -2.48 3.66 0.12
N SER A 126 -3.77 3.87 -0.13
CA SER A 126 -4.61 2.93 -0.82
C SER A 126 -5.75 3.66 -1.48
N LEU A 127 -5.98 3.39 -2.76
CA LEU A 127 -7.01 4.03 -3.56
C LEU A 127 -7.97 2.96 -4.10
N GLY A 128 -9.27 3.17 -3.92
CA GLY A 128 -10.31 2.29 -4.44
C GLY A 128 -10.68 2.60 -5.89
N LYS A 129 -11.68 1.87 -6.40
CA LYS A 129 -12.23 2.06 -7.76
C LYS A 129 -12.95 3.41 -7.91
N GLU A 130 -13.65 3.83 -6.88
CA GLU A 130 -14.36 5.11 -6.87
C GLU A 130 -13.42 6.25 -6.47
N ALA A 131 -13.67 7.45 -6.98
CA ALA A 131 -12.82 8.63 -6.77
C ALA A 131 -12.53 8.89 -5.29
N ASP A 132 -13.56 8.76 -4.46
CA ASP A 132 -13.57 9.10 -3.04
C ASP A 132 -13.21 7.91 -2.14
N SER A 133 -12.94 6.74 -2.71
CA SER A 133 -12.61 5.55 -1.94
C SER A 133 -11.11 5.51 -1.63
N TRP A 134 -10.74 5.65 -0.36
CA TRP A 134 -9.34 5.58 0.06
C TRP A 134 -9.18 5.13 1.50
N ALA A 135 -7.96 4.71 1.85
CA ALA A 135 -7.54 4.52 3.23
C ALA A 135 -6.04 4.73 3.38
N ILE A 136 -5.66 5.17 4.57
CA ILE A 136 -4.28 5.37 4.95
C ILE A 136 -4.05 4.80 6.34
N THR A 137 -2.79 4.48 6.62
CA THR A 137 -2.30 4.33 7.99
C THR A 137 -1.14 5.27 8.20
N PHE A 138 -1.03 5.78 9.42
CA PHE A 138 -0.06 6.82 9.74
C PHE A 138 0.36 6.79 11.21
N ILE A 139 1.44 7.50 11.51
CA ILE A 139 1.91 7.71 12.87
C ILE A 139 1.43 9.06 13.37
N THR A 140 0.75 9.06 14.52
CA THR A 140 0.30 10.28 15.20
C THR A 140 1.46 10.99 15.90
N ALA A 141 1.25 12.23 16.34
CA ALA A 141 2.24 12.98 17.13
C ALA A 141 2.67 12.24 18.42
N ARG A 142 1.80 11.38 18.98
CA ARG A 142 2.09 10.53 20.14
C ARG A 142 2.83 9.24 19.79
N ARG A 143 3.27 9.09 18.53
CA ARG A 143 3.90 7.89 17.95
C ARG A 143 3.00 6.64 17.93
N ASN A 144 1.71 6.82 18.12
CA ASN A 144 0.73 5.74 17.96
C ASN A 144 0.40 5.57 16.48
N ARG A 145 0.22 4.32 16.04
CA ARG A 145 -0.37 4.04 14.73
C ARG A 145 -1.85 4.41 14.74
N ALA A 146 -2.31 5.02 13.66
CA ALA A 146 -3.71 5.30 13.40
C ALA A 146 -4.04 4.88 11.96
N TYR A 147 -5.33 4.74 11.69
CA TYR A 147 -5.86 4.50 10.36
C TYR A 147 -7.03 5.45 10.10
N GLU A 148 -7.26 5.76 8.84
CA GLU A 148 -8.44 6.46 8.40
C GLU A 148 -8.84 6.00 7.01
N HIS A 149 -10.12 6.08 6.70
CA HIS A 149 -10.66 5.69 5.42
C HIS A 149 -11.82 6.59 5.02
N ASN A 150 -12.13 6.61 3.72
CA ASN A 150 -13.32 7.24 3.17
C ASN A 150 -13.94 6.32 2.13
N ASN A 151 -15.26 6.16 2.20
CA ASN A 151 -16.07 5.37 1.25
C ASN A 151 -15.47 4.01 0.86
N ILE A 152 -15.12 3.19 1.87
CA ILE A 152 -14.61 1.82 1.67
C ILE A 152 -15.65 0.78 2.10
N PRO A 153 -15.66 -0.44 1.51
CA PRO A 153 -16.62 -1.48 1.88
C PRO A 153 -16.53 -1.89 3.36
N ILE A 154 -17.68 -2.05 4.04
CA ILE A 154 -17.78 -2.41 5.48
C ILE A 154 -16.96 -3.66 5.86
N PRO A 155 -16.96 -4.78 5.09
CA PRO A 155 -16.13 -5.93 5.41
C PRO A 155 -14.64 -5.59 5.55
N LEU A 156 -14.18 -4.56 4.83
CA LEU A 156 -12.81 -4.08 4.86
C LEU A 156 -12.55 -3.13 6.03
N VAL A 157 -13.52 -2.27 6.39
CA VAL A 157 -13.49 -1.48 7.63
C VAL A 157 -13.24 -2.39 8.83
N ASN A 158 -14.02 -3.46 8.97
CA ASN A 158 -13.91 -4.42 10.08
C ASN A 158 -12.54 -5.12 10.10
N LYS A 159 -11.96 -5.36 8.92
CA LYS A 159 -10.65 -5.98 8.81
C LYS A 159 -9.54 -5.01 9.19
N ILE A 160 -9.57 -3.76 8.71
CA ILE A 160 -8.63 -2.71 9.12
C ILE A 160 -8.71 -2.47 10.63
N ALA A 161 -9.93 -2.35 11.17
CA ALA A 161 -10.17 -2.10 12.59
C ALA A 161 -9.61 -3.24 13.47
N SER A 162 -9.89 -4.50 13.13
CA SER A 162 -9.35 -5.65 13.87
C SER A 162 -7.82 -5.77 13.79
N MET A 163 -7.21 -5.22 12.74
CA MET A 163 -5.74 -5.14 12.61
C MET A 163 -5.13 -3.96 13.40
N SER A 164 -5.96 -2.99 13.82
CA SER A 164 -5.54 -1.81 14.59
C SER A 164 -5.68 -1.96 16.11
N SER A 165 -6.57 -2.83 16.59
CA SER A 165 -6.92 -2.96 18.02
C SER A 165 -6.03 -3.91 18.85
N ASP A 166 -5.12 -4.64 18.21
CA ASP A 166 -4.23 -5.62 18.87
C ASP A 166 -2.90 -4.95 19.30
N GLU A 167 -2.98 -4.04 20.27
CA GLU A 167 -1.87 -3.15 20.71
C GLU A 167 -0.75 -3.84 21.54
N SER A 168 -0.89 -5.10 21.96
CA SER A 168 -0.08 -5.59 23.10
C SER A 168 1.18 -6.39 22.79
N SER A 169 1.52 -6.74 21.54
CA SER A 169 2.65 -7.68 21.35
C SER A 169 3.49 -7.62 20.07
N ASN A 170 3.22 -6.77 19.06
CA ASN A 170 4.11 -6.77 17.89
C ASN A 170 4.08 -5.47 17.05
N PRO A 171 5.18 -4.70 16.94
CA PRO A 171 5.24 -3.47 16.13
C PRO A 171 5.23 -3.70 14.60
N ARG A 172 4.85 -4.90 14.14
CA ARG A 172 5.15 -5.45 12.80
C ARG A 172 3.90 -6.06 12.14
N ARG A 173 2.87 -5.25 11.87
CA ARG A 173 1.55 -5.72 11.35
C ARG A 173 0.85 -4.70 10.40
N PRO A 174 -0.21 -5.10 9.66
CA PRO A 174 -0.36 -4.82 8.22
C PRO A 174 -0.83 -3.48 7.69
N ILE A 175 -0.49 -3.30 6.42
CA ILE A 175 -0.94 -2.32 5.43
C ILE A 175 -2.15 -2.89 4.67
N VAL A 176 -3.24 -2.14 4.61
CA VAL A 176 -4.44 -2.50 3.84
C VAL A 176 -4.55 -1.58 2.63
N CYS A 177 -4.55 -2.14 1.42
CA CYS A 177 -4.90 -1.44 0.18
C CYS A 177 -6.18 -1.97 -0.47
N PHE A 178 -6.67 -1.33 -1.54
CA PHE A 178 -7.91 -1.65 -2.29
C PHE A 178 -7.61 -1.99 -3.75
#